data_AF-A0A9P9CDM3-F1
#
_entry.id   AF-A0A9P9CDM3-F1
#
_cell.length_a   1.000
_cell.length_b   1.000
_cell.length_c   1.000
_cell.angle_alpha   90.00
_cell.angle_beta   90.00
_cell.angle_gamma   90.00
#
_symmetry.space_group_name_H-M   'P 1'
#
loop_
_entity.id
_entity.type
_entity.pdbx_description
1 polymer ?
#
loop_
_entity_poly.entity_id
_entity_poly.type
_entity_poly.pdbx_seq_one_letter_code
_entity_poly.pdbx_strand_id
1 'polypeptide(L)'
;MSPEYRFIRKSQLLLSEGNKEGLPPELWVRIWINLDWRSVPAVSRVCRGWRKWSLSSPELWTEFEYNDDHLRADDYIRISALVKGLDIFLQRSDPLPFSLDLFALKGHSTIVTSGLQSLLCFNRHRIRKLVI
;
A
#
# COMPACT_ATOMS: atom_id res chain seq x y z
N MET A 1 -9.10 11.25 -11.92
CA MET A 1 -7.99 11.60 -11.01
C MET A 1 -8.44 11.25 -9.60
N SER A 2 -7.78 10.30 -8.91
CA SER A 2 -8.23 9.83 -7.58
C SER A 2 -8.20 10.98 -6.54
N PRO A 3 -9.17 11.07 -5.62
CA PRO A 3 -9.16 12.02 -4.49
C PRO A 3 -7.85 12.01 -3.69
N GLU A 4 -7.22 10.84 -3.51
CA GLU A 4 -5.95 10.74 -2.75
C GLU A 4 -4.79 11.44 -3.47
N TYR A 5 -4.76 11.36 -4.80
CA TYR A 5 -3.75 12.04 -5.60
C TYR A 5 -3.86 13.56 -5.49
N ARG A 6 -5.10 14.07 -5.33
CA ARG A 6 -5.36 15.50 -5.05
C ARG A 6 -4.89 15.87 -3.65
N PHE A 7 -5.10 14.99 -2.66
CA PHE A 7 -4.61 15.19 -1.30
C PHE A 7 -3.08 15.26 -1.25
N ILE A 8 -2.38 14.29 -1.86
CA ILE A 8 -0.91 14.28 -1.91
C ILE A 8 -0.36 15.56 -2.56
N ARG A 9 -0.96 16.00 -3.67
CA ARG A 9 -0.53 17.21 -4.39
C ARG A 9 -0.82 18.48 -3.59
N LYS A 10 -1.94 18.54 -2.87
CA LYS A 10 -2.29 19.68 -2.00
C LYS A 10 -1.39 19.74 -0.76
N SER A 11 -1.04 18.59 -0.18
CA SER A 11 -0.08 18.48 0.93
C SER A 11 1.33 18.87 0.51
N GLN A 12 1.75 18.56 -0.72
CA GLN A 12 3.01 19.07 -1.30
C GLN A 12 3.03 20.61 -1.38
N LEU A 13 1.94 21.22 -1.87
CA LEU A 13 1.81 22.68 -1.97
C LEU A 13 1.86 23.35 -0.59
N LEU A 14 1.16 22.77 0.40
CA LEU A 14 1.18 23.26 1.78
C LEU A 14 2.57 23.16 2.44
N LEU A 15 3.38 22.16 2.07
CA LEU A 15 4.77 22.05 2.51
C LEU A 15 5.71 23.03 1.79
N SER A 16 5.41 23.41 0.55
CA SER A 16 6.23 24.37 -0.21
C SER A 16 5.91 25.83 0.09
N GLU A 17 4.68 26.16 0.50
CA GLU A 17 4.20 27.55 0.58
C GLU A 17 4.28 28.21 1.98
N GLY A 18 4.81 27.53 3.01
CA GLY A 18 5.32 28.22 4.19
C GLY A 18 4.69 27.86 5.52
N ASN A 19 5.05 26.70 6.06
CA ASN A 19 5.08 26.52 7.49
C ASN A 19 6.46 26.02 7.93
N LYS A 20 7.20 26.85 8.66
CA LYS A 20 8.51 26.50 9.24
C LYS A 20 8.39 25.52 10.41
N GLU A 21 7.18 25.17 10.82
CA GLU A 21 6.87 24.08 11.73
C GLU A 21 6.10 23.00 10.96
N GLY A 22 6.82 22.22 10.16
CA GLY A 22 6.25 21.03 9.53
C GLY A 22 5.72 20.07 10.58
N LEU A 23 4.60 19.39 10.30
CA LEU A 23 4.09 18.30 11.16
C LEU A 23 5.24 17.34 11.50
N PRO A 24 5.38 16.94 12.78
CA PRO A 24 6.33 15.91 13.18
C PRO A 24 6.19 14.64 12.31
N PRO A 25 7.29 13.93 12.03
CA PRO A 25 7.26 12.71 11.21
C PRO A 25 6.20 11.70 11.66
N GLU A 26 5.99 11.58 12.97
CA GLU A 26 5.05 10.64 13.58
C GLU A 26 3.60 10.98 13.20
N LEU A 27 3.27 12.27 13.10
CA LEU A 27 1.93 12.70 12.66
C LEU A 27 1.72 12.46 11.17
N TRP A 28 2.75 12.62 10.35
CA TRP A 28 2.69 12.25 8.93
C TRP A 28 2.43 10.76 8.75
N VAL A 29 3.14 9.91 9.49
CA VAL A 29 2.95 8.46 9.42
C VAL A 29 1.53 8.06 9.83
N ARG A 30 0.98 8.66 10.90
CA ARG A 30 -0.41 8.48 11.31
C ARG A 30 -1.43 8.94 10.27
N ILE A 31 -1.10 9.93 9.45
CA ILE A 31 -1.95 10.32 8.31
C ILE A 31 -1.83 9.27 7.21
N TRP A 32 -0.62 8.82 6.89
CA TRP A 32 -0.36 7.91 5.77
C TRP A 32 -0.85 6.49 5.99
N ILE A 33 -0.92 6.01 7.24
CA ILE A 33 -1.48 4.68 7.53
C ILE A 33 -2.96 4.56 7.16
N ASN A 34 -3.66 5.68 7.03
CA ASN A 34 -5.06 5.74 6.61
C ASN A 34 -5.21 5.92 5.08
N LEU A 35 -4.12 5.96 4.32
CA LEU A 35 -4.17 6.01 2.87
C LEU A 35 -4.45 4.62 2.30
N ASP A 36 -5.09 4.58 1.14
CA ASP A 36 -5.25 3.34 0.40
C ASP A 36 -3.89 2.78 -0.05
N TRP A 37 -3.82 1.46 -0.25
CA TRP A 37 -2.60 0.77 -0.64
C TRP A 37 -1.98 1.30 -1.95
N ARG A 38 -2.75 1.97 -2.83
CA ARG A 38 -2.22 2.59 -4.06
C ARG A 38 -1.51 3.91 -3.78
N SER A 39 -1.91 4.64 -2.74
CA SER A 39 -1.36 5.94 -2.38
C SER A 39 -0.16 5.87 -1.45
N VAL A 40 -0.09 4.87 -0.56
CA VAL A 40 1.05 4.72 0.37
C VAL A 40 2.40 4.66 -0.35
N PRO A 41 2.59 3.93 -1.47
CA PRO A 41 3.85 3.95 -2.22
C PRO A 41 4.19 5.30 -2.84
N ALA A 42 3.19 6.15 -3.13
CA ALA A 42 3.41 7.47 -3.71
C ALA A 42 4.01 8.45 -2.69
N VAL A 43 3.72 8.28 -1.40
CA VAL A 43 4.29 9.08 -0.30
C VAL A 43 5.82 9.03 -0.35
N SER A 44 6.41 7.86 -0.57
CA SER A 44 7.87 7.70 -0.62
C SER A 44 8.54 8.37 -1.85
N ARG A 45 7.74 8.92 -2.77
CA ARG A 45 8.20 9.59 -4.00
C ARG A 45 7.98 11.10 -3.99
N VAL A 46 7.34 11.64 -2.96
CA VAL A 46 7.00 13.07 -2.85
C VAL A 46 8.23 13.96 -2.64
N CYS A 47 9.01 13.67 -1.60
CA CYS A 47 10.26 14.38 -1.30
C CYS A 47 11.21 13.48 -0.51
N ARG A 48 12.48 13.89 -0.34
CA ARG A 48 13.48 13.10 0.40
C ARG A 48 13.09 12.89 1.86
N GLY A 49 12.47 13.88 2.50
CA GLY A 49 11.98 13.79 3.88
C GLY A 49 10.89 12.73 4.03
N TRP A 50 9.87 12.77 3.18
CA TRP A 50 8.79 11.79 3.18
C TRP A 50 9.27 10.39 2.85
N ARG A 51 10.23 10.27 1.92
CA ARG A 51 10.88 8.99 1.65
C ARG A 51 11.57 8.43 2.89
N LYS A 52 12.34 9.26 3.61
CA LYS A 52 13.01 8.86 4.84
C LYS A 52 11.99 8.39 5.88
N TRP A 53 10.98 9.20 6.18
CA TRP A 53 9.99 8.87 7.20
C TRP A 53 9.18 7.63 6.84
N SER A 54 8.65 7.57 5.61
CA SER A 54 7.84 6.43 5.18
C SER A 54 8.62 5.12 5.21
N LEU A 55 9.87 5.09 4.72
CA LEU A 55 10.69 3.86 4.73
C LEU A 55 11.20 3.48 6.13
N SER A 56 11.27 4.42 7.07
CA SER A 56 11.63 4.15 8.46
C SER A 56 10.44 3.75 9.34
N SER A 57 9.23 3.68 8.79
CA SER A 57 8.00 3.35 9.53
C SER A 57 7.39 2.04 9.03
N PRO A 58 7.72 0.90 9.69
CA PRO A 58 7.22 -0.43 9.32
C PRO A 58 5.70 -0.57 9.21
N GLU A 59 4.96 0.16 10.06
CA GLU A 59 3.49 0.16 10.10
C GLU A 59 2.84 0.57 8.76
N LEU A 60 3.55 1.30 7.89
CA LEU A 60 3.05 1.65 6.56
C LEU A 60 3.16 0.51 5.55
N TRP A 61 3.95 -0.52 5.83
CA TRP A 61 4.30 -1.57 4.87
C TRP A 61 3.90 -2.96 5.32
N THR A 62 3.49 -3.14 6.57
CA THR A 62 3.25 -4.47 7.17
C THR A 62 1.80 -4.91 7.09
N GLU A 63 0.89 -4.03 6.69
CA GLU A 63 -0.52 -4.33 6.47
C GLU A 63 -0.92 -3.97 5.04
N PHE A 64 -1.63 -4.89 4.39
CA PHE A 64 -2.15 -4.70 3.04
C PHE A 64 -3.61 -5.16 2.99
N GLU A 65 -4.50 -4.19 2.77
CA GLU A 65 -5.92 -4.43 2.59
C GLU A 65 -6.33 -4.18 1.15
N TYR A 66 -6.91 -5.18 0.51
CA TYR A 66 -7.53 -5.06 -0.79
C TYR A 66 -9.01 -5.41 -0.71
N ASN A 67 -9.84 -4.39 -0.95
CA ASN A 67 -11.28 -4.53 -1.03
C ASN A 67 -11.77 -3.95 -2.36
N ASP A 68 -12.31 -4.82 -3.22
CA ASP A 68 -12.91 -4.46 -4.50
C ASP A 68 -13.97 -5.50 -4.86
N ASP A 69 -15.20 -5.27 -4.39
CA ASP A 69 -16.37 -6.11 -4.64
C ASP A 69 -16.74 -6.21 -6.13
N HIS A 70 -16.11 -5.40 -6.99
CA HIS A 70 -16.33 -5.39 -8.44
C HIS A 70 -15.18 -6.02 -9.24
N LEU A 71 -14.19 -6.63 -8.57
CA LEU A 71 -13.09 -7.28 -9.24
C LEU A 71 -13.59 -8.53 -10.00
N ARG A 72 -13.51 -8.48 -11.33
CA ARG A 72 -13.83 -9.61 -12.19
C ARG A 72 -12.56 -10.41 -12.51
N ALA A 73 -12.69 -11.71 -12.74
CA ALA A 73 -11.55 -12.59 -13.04
C ALA A 73 -10.78 -12.20 -14.30
N ASP A 74 -11.45 -11.53 -15.24
CA ASP A 74 -10.90 -11.05 -16.51
C ASP A 74 -10.34 -9.61 -16.44
N ASP A 75 -10.46 -8.92 -15.30
CA ASP A 75 -9.88 -7.58 -15.11
C ASP A 75 -8.37 -7.66 -14.82
N TYR A 76 -7.63 -8.09 -15.84
CA TYR A 76 -6.18 -8.27 -15.79
C TYR A 76 -5.44 -6.98 -15.36
N ILE A 77 -5.99 -5.81 -15.69
CA ILE A 77 -5.40 -4.52 -15.34
C ILE A 77 -5.42 -4.33 -13.82
N ARG A 78 -6.58 -4.53 -13.18
CA ARG A 78 -6.69 -4.41 -11.72
C ARG A 78 -5.89 -5.49 -11.00
N ILE A 79 -5.94 -6.73 -11.50
CA ILE A 79 -5.18 -7.83 -10.91
C ILE A 79 -3.67 -7.55 -11.01
N SER A 80 -3.18 -7.08 -12.16
CA SER A 80 -1.77 -6.71 -12.32
C SER A 80 -1.38 -5.57 -11.38
N ALA A 81 -2.25 -4.58 -11.19
CA ALA A 81 -2.01 -3.49 -10.25
C ALA A 81 -1.95 -3.99 -8.80
N LEU A 82 -2.85 -4.88 -8.39
CA LEU A 82 -2.85 -5.53 -7.08
C LEU A 82 -1.54 -6.28 -6.84
N VAL A 83 -1.13 -7.16 -7.76
CA VAL A 83 0.10 -7.94 -7.62
C VAL A 83 1.33 -7.03 -7.48
N LYS A 84 1.43 -5.97 -8.30
CA LYS A 84 2.52 -4.99 -8.21
C LYS A 84 2.50 -4.20 -6.90
N GLY A 85 1.32 -3.80 -6.43
CA GLY A 85 1.17 -3.12 -5.15
C GLY A 85 1.62 -3.98 -3.99
N LEU A 86 1.14 -5.22 -3.95
CA LEU A 86 1.49 -6.18 -2.91
C LEU A 86 3.00 -6.47 -2.90
N ASP A 87 3.62 -6.64 -4.06
CA ASP A 87 5.08 -6.84 -4.17
C ASP A 87 5.86 -5.67 -3.56
N ILE A 88 5.45 -4.42 -3.82
CA ILE A 88 6.07 -3.23 -3.21
C ILE A 88 5.99 -3.29 -1.69
N PHE A 89 4.83 -3.65 -1.14
CA PHE A 89 4.63 -3.76 0.30
C PHE A 89 5.47 -4.89 0.91
N LEU A 90 5.53 -6.05 0.27
CA LEU A 90 6.33 -7.19 0.72
C LEU A 90 7.84 -6.91 0.70
N GLN A 91 8.32 -6.19 -0.32
CA GLN A 91 9.72 -5.75 -0.40
C GLN A 91 10.06 -4.76 0.72
N ARG A 92 9.17 -3.80 1.00
CA ARG A 92 9.41 -2.74 2.00
C ARG A 92 9.26 -3.18 3.44
N SER A 93 8.50 -4.25 3.66
CA SER A 93 8.34 -4.85 4.98
C SER A 93 9.42 -5.90 5.30
N ASP A 94 10.35 -6.25 4.43
CA ASP A 94 11.32 -7.32 4.69
C ASP A 94 12.30 -6.96 5.84
N PRO A 95 12.56 -7.85 6.83
CA PRO A 95 12.06 -9.22 7.02
C PRO A 95 10.84 -9.34 7.95
N LEU A 96 10.14 -8.25 8.20
CA LEU A 96 9.08 -8.15 9.18
C LEU A 96 7.86 -9.01 8.82
N PRO A 97 7.09 -9.43 9.84
CA PRO A 97 5.83 -10.10 9.63
C PRO A 97 4.83 -9.23 8.86
N PHE A 98 3.98 -9.87 8.06
CA PHE A 98 3.05 -9.20 7.15
C PHE A 98 1.61 -9.69 7.34
N SER A 99 0.66 -8.77 7.32
CA SER A 99 -0.78 -9.02 7.39
C SER A 99 -1.42 -8.70 6.05
N LEU A 100 -2.19 -9.65 5.53
CA LEU A 100 -2.83 -9.54 4.22
C LEU A 100 -4.33 -9.84 4.34
N ASP A 101 -5.14 -8.86 3.98
CA ASP A 101 -6.60 -8.98 3.92
C ASP A 101 -7.09 -8.74 2.48
N LEU A 102 -7.62 -9.78 1.83
CA LEU A 102 -8.08 -9.78 0.44
C LEU A 102 -9.60 -10.05 0.37
N PHE A 103 -10.41 -9.02 0.57
CA PHE A 103 -11.88 -9.17 0.64
C PHE A 103 -12.59 -9.30 -0.71
N ALA A 104 -11.91 -8.98 -1.82
CA ALA A 104 -12.45 -9.03 -3.18
C ALA A 104 -12.65 -10.45 -3.76
N LEU A 105 -12.19 -11.50 -3.08
CA LEU A 105 -12.18 -12.86 -3.60
C LEU A 105 -13.38 -13.71 -3.15
N LYS A 106 -14.22 -13.16 -2.27
CA LYS A 106 -15.48 -13.79 -1.83
C LYS A 106 -16.51 -13.84 -2.96
N GLY A 107 -16.49 -14.93 -3.72
CA GLY A 107 -17.45 -15.22 -4.79
C GLY A 107 -16.81 -15.62 -6.11
N HIS A 108 -15.50 -15.37 -6.27
CA HIS A 108 -14.75 -15.74 -7.45
C HIS A 108 -13.56 -16.61 -7.04
N SER A 109 -13.81 -17.90 -6.83
CA SER A 109 -12.82 -18.92 -6.45
C SER A 109 -11.65 -19.11 -7.44
N THR A 110 -11.62 -18.35 -8.53
CA THR A 110 -10.66 -18.47 -9.64
C THR A 110 -9.75 -17.25 -9.85
N ILE A 111 -9.88 -16.14 -9.09
CA ILE A 111 -9.04 -14.93 -9.28
C ILE A 111 -7.70 -15.02 -8.52
N VAL A 112 -7.20 -16.23 -8.24
CA VAL A 112 -5.80 -16.40 -7.84
C VAL A 112 -4.99 -16.59 -9.11
N THR A 113 -4.48 -15.50 -9.67
CA THR A 113 -3.52 -15.61 -10.77
C THR A 113 -2.23 -16.26 -10.29
N SER A 114 -1.52 -16.92 -11.21
CA SER A 114 -0.21 -17.53 -10.95
C SER A 114 0.78 -16.53 -10.35
N GLY A 115 0.69 -15.24 -10.72
CA GLY A 115 1.50 -14.17 -10.16
C GLY A 115 1.24 -13.93 -8.68
N LEU A 116 -0.04 -13.79 -8.28
CA LEU A 116 -0.40 -13.64 -6.87
C LEU A 116 0.00 -14.88 -6.07
N GLN A 117 -0.30 -16.08 -6.58
CA GLN A 117 0.06 -17.33 -5.93
C GLN A 117 1.57 -17.44 -5.69
N SER A 118 2.38 -17.13 -6.70
CA SER A 118 3.84 -17.19 -6.61
C SER A 118 4.37 -16.22 -5.55
N LEU A 119 3.83 -15.00 -5.52
CA LEU A 119 4.21 -13.97 -4.55
C LEU A 119 3.87 -14.39 -3.11
N LEU A 120 2.68 -14.95 -2.89
CA LEU A 120 2.26 -15.48 -1.59
C LEU A 120 3.08 -16.69 -1.16
N CYS A 121 3.36 -17.63 -2.07
CA CYS A 121 4.20 -18.79 -1.78
C CYS A 121 5.62 -18.38 -1.38
N PHE A 122 6.24 -17.45 -2.11
CA PHE A 122 7.58 -16.96 -1.83
C PHE A 122 7.66 -16.30 -0.44
N ASN A 123 6.65 -15.50 -0.08
CA ASN A 123 6.62 -14.74 1.18
C ASN A 123 5.87 -15.46 2.32
N ARG A 124 5.47 -16.74 2.14
CA ARG A 124 4.62 -17.48 3.09
C ARG A 124 5.15 -17.47 4.52
N HIS A 125 6.46 -17.54 4.67
CA HIS A 125 7.14 -17.55 5.98
C HIS A 125 6.96 -16.25 6.79
N ARG A 126 6.58 -15.15 6.12
CA ARG A 126 6.36 -13.82 6.73
C ARG A 126 4.89 -13.50 6.95
N ILE A 127 3.97 -14.15 6.22
CA ILE A 127 2.53 -13.88 6.30
C ILE A 127 1.98 -14.43 7.63
N ARG A 128 1.59 -13.54 8.56
CA ARG A 128 1.04 -13.90 9.87
C ARG A 128 -0.48 -13.98 9.87
N LYS A 129 -1.11 -13.15 9.04
CA LYS A 129 -2.55 -13.08 8.86
C LYS A 129 -2.83 -13.10 7.37
N LEU A 130 -3.71 -14.01 6.96
CA LEU A 130 -4.23 -14.10 5.61
C LEU A 130 -5.74 -14.26 5.71
N VAL A 131 -6.47 -13.23 5.29
CA VAL A 131 -7.93 -13.28 5.14
C VAL A 131 -8.24 -13.20 3.65
N ILE A 132 -9.03 -14.16 3.16
CA ILE A 132 -9.50 -14.28 1.78
C ILE A 132 -11.02 -14.43 1.81
#